data_AF-A0A397C2K2-F1
#
_entry.id   AF-A0A397C2K2-F1
#
_cell.length_a   1.000
_cell.length_b   1.000
_cell.length_c   1.000
_cell.angle_alpha   90.00
_cell.angle_beta   90.00
_cell.angle_gamma   90.00
#
_symmetry.space_group_name_H-M   'P 1'
#
loop_
_entity.id
_entity.type
_entity.pdbx_description
1 polymer ?
#
loop_
_entity_poly.entity_id
_entity_poly.type
_entity_poly.pdbx_seq_one_letter_code
_entity_poly.pdbx_strand_id
1 'polypeptide(L)'
;MSYALGSACLAAIFCPIAHLLWNILRMANRDDSYRWLRVVVRPVAPSIETFIQLYHKYSLVFVAGFGQSFATSAADAWKLMHDRGIEAIVDDDLTSRLLLFVANGCAGTMGTLCNIVLLGSHLRVYGTIVSFLVGYFVCQAATTMMNITVKTLFICFAVHPARLSRLNPIIYHRFMRLSELKSFGERHR
;
A
#
# COMPACT_ATOMS: atom_id res chain seq x y z
N MET A 1 -16.94 3.67 18.41
CA MET A 1 -16.47 4.46 17.24
C MET A 1 -15.23 5.32 17.53
N SER A 2 -15.04 5.90 18.72
CA SER A 2 -13.86 6.74 19.02
C SER A 2 -12.51 5.99 19.02
N TYR A 3 -12.51 4.71 19.39
CA TYR A 3 -11.32 3.85 19.35
C TYR A 3 -10.79 3.58 17.92
N ALA A 4 -11.68 3.58 16.92
CA ALA A 4 -11.31 3.32 15.53
C ALA A 4 -10.61 4.54 14.88
N LEU A 5 -11.07 5.75 15.17
CA LEU A 5 -10.45 6.98 14.66
C LEU A 5 -9.07 7.23 15.27
N GLY A 6 -8.91 7.00 16.58
CA GLY A 6 -7.61 7.10 17.25
C GLY A 6 -6.60 6.10 16.70
N SER A 7 -7.02 4.84 16.52
CA SER A 7 -6.18 3.80 15.93
C SER A 7 -5.84 4.06 14.46
N ALA A 8 -6.76 4.63 13.68
CA ALA A 8 -6.52 4.99 12.28
C ALA A 8 -5.47 6.11 12.15
N CYS A 9 -5.53 7.11 13.03
CA CYS A 9 -4.56 8.19 13.06
C CYS A 9 -3.16 7.69 13.50
N LEU A 10 -3.09 6.86 14.54
CA LEU A 10 -1.83 6.23 14.94
C LEU A 10 -1.25 5.35 13.83
N ALA A 11 -2.08 4.56 13.16
CA ALA A 11 -1.63 3.75 12.03
C ALA A 11 -1.11 4.61 10.86
N ALA A 12 -1.72 5.77 10.59
CA ALA A 12 -1.24 6.67 9.53
C ALA A 12 0.17 7.22 9.80
N ILE A 13 0.54 7.40 11.07
CA ILE A 13 1.87 7.86 11.49
C ILE A 13 2.87 6.69 11.54
N PHE A 14 2.45 5.55 12.07
CA PHE A 14 3.34 4.41 12.27
C PHE A 14 3.62 3.62 10.99
N CYS A 15 2.71 3.60 10.02
CA CYS A 15 2.91 2.90 8.75
C CYS A 15 4.12 3.43 7.94
N PRO A 16 4.34 4.75 7.76
CA PRO A 16 5.56 5.26 7.13
C PRO A 16 6.82 5.03 7.97
N ILE A 17 6.72 5.07 9.31
CA ILE A 17 7.85 4.75 10.21
C ILE A 17 8.26 3.28 10.05
N ALA A 18 7.29 2.37 10.03
CA ALA A 18 7.47 0.95 9.76
C ALA A 18 8.14 0.72 8.38
N HIS A 19 7.69 1.45 7.35
CA HIS A 19 8.27 1.35 6.00
C HIS A 19 9.71 1.87 5.92
N LEU A 20 10.04 2.93 6.67
CA LEU A 20 11.40 3.44 6.81
C LEU A 20 12.30 2.40 7.51
N LEU A 21 11.81 1.81 8.60
CA LEU A 21 12.51 0.76 9.33
C LEU A 21 12.79 -0.46 8.43
N TRP A 22 11.80 -0.90 7.65
CA TRP A 22 11.97 -1.98 6.68
C TRP A 22 13.03 -1.66 5.63
N ASN A 23 13.04 -0.43 5.10
CA ASN A 23 14.06 -0.01 4.15
C ASN A 23 15.47 -0.03 4.77
N ILE A 24 15.61 0.40 6.02
CA ILE A 24 16.89 0.35 6.75
C ILE A 24 17.35 -1.10 6.96
N LEU A 25 16.44 -1.99 7.39
CA LEU A 25 16.74 -3.43 7.50
C LEU A 25 17.18 -4.03 6.17
N ARG A 26 16.47 -3.70 5.09
CA ARG A 26 16.76 -4.20 3.74
C ARG A 26 18.11 -3.69 3.22
N MET A 27 18.43 -2.41 3.44
CA MET A 27 19.74 -1.85 3.10
C MET A 27 20.86 -2.51 3.91
N ALA A 28 20.65 -2.71 5.22
CA ALA A 28 21.61 -3.37 6.10
C ALA A 28 21.90 -4.82 5.70
N ASN A 29 20.91 -5.53 5.13
CA ASN A 29 21.08 -6.92 4.73
C ASN A 29 21.59 -7.10 3.29
N ARG A 30 21.43 -6.07 2.44
CA ARG A 30 21.80 -6.11 1.01
C ARG A 30 23.23 -5.64 0.74
N ASP A 31 23.74 -4.70 1.54
CA ASP A 31 25.08 -4.14 1.36
C ASP A 31 26.07 -4.70 2.39
N ASP A 32 27.10 -5.40 1.91
CA ASP A 32 28.20 -5.89 2.75
C ASP A 32 29.07 -4.75 3.33
N SER A 33 28.90 -3.53 2.81
CA SER A 33 29.74 -2.36 3.11
C SER A 33 29.56 -1.81 4.53
N TYR A 34 28.41 -2.04 5.20
CA TYR A 34 28.14 -1.50 6.54
C TYR A 34 28.03 -2.62 7.58
N ARG A 35 29.16 -3.30 7.84
CA ARG A 35 29.25 -4.38 8.83
C ARG A 35 28.79 -3.97 10.24
N TRP A 36 28.96 -2.69 10.59
CA TRP A 36 28.51 -2.11 11.87
C TRP A 36 26.98 -2.00 11.96
N LEU A 37 26.30 -1.71 10.85
CA LEU A 37 24.85 -1.59 10.81
C LEU A 37 24.18 -2.95 11.08
N ARG A 38 24.77 -4.06 10.60
CA ARG A 38 24.26 -5.42 10.85
C ARG A 38 24.29 -5.84 12.33
N VAL A 39 25.29 -5.38 13.09
CA VAL A 39 25.40 -5.72 14.52
C VAL A 39 24.30 -5.04 15.33
N VAL A 40 23.96 -3.80 14.99
CA VAL A 40 22.89 -3.04 15.64
C VAL A 40 21.50 -3.50 15.18
N VAL A 41 21.37 -3.86 13.90
CA VAL A 41 20.10 -4.29 13.31
C VAL A 41 19.66 -5.67 13.79
N ARG A 42 20.58 -6.64 13.92
CA ARG A 42 20.24 -8.03 14.32
C ARG A 42 19.36 -8.18 15.57
N PRO A 43 19.64 -7.52 16.70
CA PRO A 43 18.82 -7.66 17.90
C PRO A 43 17.47 -6.95 17.80
N VAL A 44 17.36 -5.89 16.99
CA VAL A 44 16.15 -5.07 16.87
C VAL A 44 15.24 -5.55 15.73
N ALA A 45 15.79 -6.30 14.76
CA ALA A 45 15.07 -6.87 13.61
C ALA A 45 13.76 -7.60 13.98
N PRO A 46 13.70 -8.55 14.95
CA PRO A 46 12.46 -9.24 15.26
C PRO A 46 11.40 -8.33 15.89
N SER A 47 11.81 -7.33 16.68
CA SER A 47 10.89 -6.34 17.25
C SER A 47 10.34 -5.40 16.17
N ILE A 48 11.19 -5.01 15.21
CA ILE A 48 10.81 -4.20 14.06
C ILE A 48 9.86 -4.96 13.15
N GLU A 49 10.14 -6.25 12.91
CA GLU A 49 9.29 -7.10 12.09
C GLU A 49 7.91 -7.26 12.76
N THR A 50 7.87 -7.56 14.05
CA THR A 50 6.61 -7.61 14.82
C THR A 50 5.86 -6.28 14.78
N PHE A 51 6.57 -5.15 14.85
CA PHE A 51 6.00 -3.81 14.73
C PHE A 51 5.42 -3.55 13.34
N ILE A 52 6.15 -3.93 12.28
CA ILE A 52 5.71 -3.79 10.89
C ILE A 52 4.47 -4.66 10.62
N GLN A 53 4.43 -5.87 11.18
CA GLN A 53 3.27 -6.75 11.14
C GLN A 53 2.06 -6.10 11.83
N LEU A 54 2.26 -5.45 12.97
CA LEU A 54 1.20 -4.77 13.71
C LEU A 54 0.62 -3.57 12.94
N TYR A 55 1.48 -2.78 12.30
CA TYR A 55 1.09 -1.53 11.62
C TYR A 55 0.99 -1.65 10.10
N HIS A 56 0.89 -2.87 9.58
CA HIS A 56 0.77 -3.09 8.15
C HIS A 56 -0.55 -2.51 7.62
N LYS A 57 -0.51 -1.88 6.44
CA LYS A 57 -1.64 -1.10 5.87
C LYS A 57 -2.94 -1.91 5.69
N TYR A 58 -2.85 -3.23 5.78
CA TYR A 58 -3.92 -4.21 5.63
C TYR A 58 -4.65 -4.50 6.94
N SER A 59 -4.03 -4.27 8.11
CA SER A 59 -4.68 -4.46 9.41
C SER A 59 -5.84 -3.49 9.62
N LEU A 60 -5.74 -2.27 9.09
CA LEU A 60 -6.82 -1.27 9.14
C LEU A 60 -8.11 -1.74 8.44
N VAL A 61 -7.98 -2.46 7.34
CA VAL A 61 -9.13 -3.00 6.60
C VAL A 61 -9.75 -4.17 7.36
N PHE A 62 -8.93 -5.00 8.03
CA PHE A 62 -9.43 -6.03 8.94
C PHE A 62 -10.16 -5.44 10.15
N VAL A 63 -9.62 -4.40 10.78
CA VAL A 63 -10.30 -3.69 11.88
C VAL A 63 -11.63 -3.11 11.42
N ALA A 64 -11.68 -2.54 10.22
CA ALA A 64 -12.91 -1.99 9.65
C ALA A 64 -13.95 -3.09 9.34
N GLY A 65 -13.52 -4.28 8.91
CA GLY A 65 -14.41 -5.39 8.55
C GLY A 65 -14.88 -6.24 9.74
N PHE A 66 -14.02 -6.47 10.73
CA PHE A 66 -14.27 -7.41 11.83
C PHE A 66 -14.48 -6.72 13.19
N GLY A 67 -14.23 -5.41 13.31
CA GLY A 67 -14.54 -4.63 14.51
C GLY A 67 -13.71 -4.98 15.76
N GLN A 68 -12.62 -5.73 15.60
CA GLN A 68 -11.77 -6.16 16.71
C GLN A 68 -10.67 -5.13 17.05
N SER A 69 -9.94 -5.39 18.14
CA SER A 69 -8.81 -4.55 18.56
C SER A 69 -7.70 -4.57 17.49
N PHE A 70 -7.05 -3.43 17.26
CA PHE A 70 -6.05 -3.26 16.19
C PHE A 70 -4.91 -4.29 16.24
N ALA A 71 -4.40 -4.58 17.44
CA ALA A 71 -3.33 -5.54 17.61
C ALA A 71 -3.75 -6.97 17.24
N THR A 72 -4.94 -7.40 17.67
CA THR A 72 -5.47 -8.73 17.34
C THR A 72 -5.76 -8.87 15.85
N SER A 73 -6.41 -7.86 15.26
CA SER A 73 -6.71 -7.83 13.83
C SER A 73 -5.46 -7.80 12.96
N ALA A 74 -4.39 -7.13 13.40
CA ALA A 74 -3.13 -7.11 12.68
C ALA A 74 -2.43 -8.47 12.72
N ALA A 75 -2.39 -9.12 13.88
CA ALA A 75 -1.80 -10.45 14.02
C ALA A 75 -2.55 -11.50 13.18
N ASP A 76 -3.88 -11.48 13.21
CA ASP A 76 -4.72 -12.39 12.41
C ASP A 76 -4.60 -12.11 10.90
N ALA A 77 -4.58 -10.84 10.50
CA ALA A 77 -4.38 -10.45 9.10
C ALA A 77 -3.02 -10.92 8.56
N TRP A 78 -1.97 -10.77 9.37
CA TRP A 78 -0.63 -11.20 9.01
C TRP A 78 -0.55 -12.72 8.88
N LYS A 79 -1.04 -13.47 9.88
CA LYS A 79 -1.06 -14.93 9.83
C LYS A 79 -1.80 -15.44 8.59
N LEU A 80 -2.93 -14.83 8.26
CA LEU A 80 -3.72 -15.19 7.09
C LEU A 80 -3.03 -14.81 5.76
N MET A 81 -2.34 -13.68 5.70
CA MET A 81 -1.55 -13.27 4.52
C MET A 81 -0.37 -14.22 4.28
N HIS A 82 0.31 -14.63 5.36
CA HIS A 82 1.42 -15.56 5.33
C HIS A 82 0.99 -16.98 4.95
N ASP A 83 -0.05 -17.52 5.61
CA ASP A 83 -0.59 -18.87 5.34
C ASP A 83 -1.09 -19.03 3.89
N ARG A 84 -1.46 -17.91 3.23
CA ARG A 84 -1.99 -17.89 1.86
C ARG A 84 -1.00 -17.40 0.81
N GLY A 85 0.20 -16.96 1.19
CA GLY A 85 1.22 -16.45 0.26
C GLY A 85 0.80 -15.18 -0.50
N ILE A 86 -0.12 -14.38 0.06
CA ILE A 86 -0.65 -13.17 -0.60
C ILE A 86 0.32 -11.99 -0.47
N GLU A 87 1.24 -12.04 0.50
CA GLU A 87 2.30 -11.04 0.73
C GLU A 87 3.08 -10.75 -0.54
N ALA A 88 3.43 -11.81 -1.28
CA ALA A 88 4.19 -11.72 -2.51
C ALA A 88 3.41 -11.01 -3.62
N ILE A 89 2.09 -11.21 -3.72
CA ILE A 89 1.23 -10.54 -4.71
C ILE A 89 1.08 -9.06 -4.36
N VAL A 90 0.94 -8.76 -3.07
CA VAL A 90 0.81 -7.41 -2.54
C VAL A 90 2.07 -6.57 -2.78
N ASP A 91 3.25 -7.13 -2.53
CA ASP A 91 4.52 -6.39 -2.67
C ASP A 91 4.84 -6.06 -4.15
N ASP A 92 4.31 -6.86 -5.07
CA ASP A 92 4.43 -6.65 -6.51
C ASP A 92 3.37 -5.72 -7.09
N ASP A 93 2.44 -5.22 -6.28
CA ASP A 93 1.31 -4.44 -6.77
C ASP A 93 1.78 -3.08 -7.34
N LEU A 94 2.09 -3.10 -8.63
CA LEU A 94 2.45 -1.93 -9.43
C LEU A 94 1.28 -0.96 -9.55
N THR A 95 0.06 -1.37 -9.21
CA THR A 95 -1.15 -0.54 -9.30
C THR A 95 -0.96 0.77 -8.54
N SER A 96 -0.35 0.73 -7.35
CA SER A 96 -0.04 1.94 -6.57
C SER A 96 0.88 2.91 -7.33
N ARG A 97 1.95 2.38 -7.95
CA ARG A 97 2.92 3.16 -8.74
C ARG A 97 2.31 3.69 -10.04
N LEU A 98 1.53 2.87 -10.73
CA LEU A 98 0.86 3.23 -11.98
C LEU A 98 -0.21 4.29 -11.75
N LEU A 99 -1.02 4.15 -10.69
CA LEU A 99 -2.03 5.15 -10.36
C LEU A 99 -1.40 6.50 -9.99
N LEU A 100 -0.28 6.50 -9.26
CA LEU A 100 0.47 7.73 -8.98
C LEU A 100 1.02 8.35 -10.27
N PHE A 101 1.52 7.55 -11.20
CA PHE A 101 2.00 8.04 -12.49
C PHE A 101 0.87 8.68 -13.30
N VAL A 102 -0.30 8.03 -13.37
CA VAL A 102 -1.49 8.56 -14.04
C VAL A 102 -1.98 9.84 -13.36
N ALA A 103 -2.03 9.87 -12.02
CA ALA A 103 -2.47 11.04 -11.28
C ALA A 103 -1.55 12.26 -11.50
N ASN A 104 -0.23 12.04 -11.45
CA ASN A 104 0.75 13.09 -11.73
C ASN A 104 0.70 13.54 -13.21
N GLY A 105 0.49 12.60 -14.14
CA GLY A 105 0.32 12.89 -15.55
C GLY A 105 -0.91 13.78 -15.81
N CYS A 106 -2.07 13.42 -15.27
CA CYS A 106 -3.30 14.20 -15.39
C CYS A 106 -3.20 15.58 -14.72
N ALA A 107 -2.56 15.68 -13.57
CA ALA A 107 -2.32 16.97 -12.92
C ALA A 107 -1.40 17.86 -13.77
N GLY A 108 -0.34 17.28 -14.33
CA GLY A 108 0.59 17.95 -15.24
C GLY A 108 -0.11 18.46 -16.50
N THR A 109 -0.94 17.64 -17.16
CA THR A 109 -1.67 18.05 -18.36
C THR A 109 -2.62 19.20 -18.07
N MET A 110 -3.33 19.20 -16.94
CA MET A 110 -4.18 20.33 -16.55
C MET A 110 -3.40 21.61 -16.28
N GLY A 111 -2.25 21.51 -15.61
CA GLY A 111 -1.36 22.66 -15.44
C GLY A 111 -0.90 23.25 -16.77
N THR A 112 -0.48 22.39 -17.72
CA THR A 112 -0.05 22.83 -19.05
C THR A 112 -1.18 23.44 -19.88
N LEU A 113 -2.39 22.88 -19.83
CA LEU A 113 -3.57 23.45 -20.52
C LEU A 113 -3.89 24.84 -19.98
N CYS A 114 -3.90 25.00 -18.65
CA CYS A 114 -4.17 26.28 -18.02
C CYS A 114 -3.09 27.32 -18.36
N ASN A 115 -1.83 26.90 -18.46
CA ASN A 115 -0.74 27.77 -18.91
C ASN A 115 -0.94 28.30 -20.33
N ILE A 116 -1.38 27.43 -21.25
CA ILE A 116 -1.65 27.79 -22.66
C ILE A 116 -2.86 28.72 -22.76
N VAL A 117 -3.92 28.48 -21.99
CA VAL A 117 -5.15 29.31 -22.02
C VAL A 117 -4.91 30.71 -21.47
N LEU A 118 -4.05 30.86 -20.46
CA LEU A 118 -3.73 32.16 -19.84
C LEU A 118 -2.53 32.88 -20.48
N LEU A 119 -2.19 32.54 -21.74
CA LEU A 119 -1.11 33.20 -22.46
C LEU A 119 -1.38 34.72 -22.57
N GLY A 120 -0.45 35.55 -22.07
CA GLY A 120 -0.54 37.01 -22.11
C GLY A 120 -1.16 37.68 -20.88
N SER A 121 -1.65 36.91 -19.90
CA SER A 121 -2.16 37.47 -18.63
C SER A 121 -1.11 37.45 -17.52
N HIS A 122 -1.09 38.48 -16.65
CA HIS A 122 -0.26 38.51 -15.44
C HIS A 122 -0.59 37.37 -14.45
N LEU A 123 -1.79 36.77 -14.57
CA LEU A 123 -2.25 35.66 -13.73
C LEU A 123 -1.76 34.29 -14.19
N ARG A 124 -0.99 34.19 -15.27
CA ARG A 124 -0.55 32.90 -15.86
C ARG A 124 0.12 31.98 -14.86
N VAL A 125 1.04 32.51 -14.06
CA VAL A 125 1.79 31.72 -13.06
C VAL A 125 0.86 31.23 -11.97
N TYR A 126 -0.01 32.11 -11.43
CA TYR A 126 -0.99 31.76 -10.41
C TYR A 126 -2.00 30.72 -10.91
N GLY A 127 -2.57 30.91 -12.10
CA GLY A 127 -3.52 29.97 -12.70
C GLY A 127 -2.92 28.59 -12.95
N THR A 128 -1.66 28.52 -13.41
CA THR A 128 -0.95 27.25 -13.63
C THR A 128 -0.73 26.50 -12.31
N ILE A 129 -0.30 27.18 -11.25
CA ILE A 129 -0.05 26.55 -9.95
C ILE A 129 -1.36 26.06 -9.32
N VAL A 130 -2.41 26.89 -9.34
CA VAL A 130 -3.70 26.54 -8.74
C VAL A 130 -4.36 25.38 -9.49
N SER A 131 -4.37 25.41 -10.83
CA SER A 131 -4.93 24.30 -11.64
C SER A 131 -4.16 22.99 -11.45
N PHE A 132 -2.82 23.05 -11.37
CA PHE A 132 -2.00 21.89 -11.06
C PHE A 132 -2.32 21.32 -9.67
N LEU A 133 -2.41 22.18 -8.64
CA LEU A 133 -2.72 21.74 -7.28
C LEU A 133 -4.11 21.10 -7.19
N VAL A 134 -5.13 21.75 -7.73
CA VAL A 134 -6.50 21.21 -7.72
C VAL A 134 -6.57 19.89 -8.49
N GLY A 135 -5.98 19.84 -9.70
CA GLY A 135 -5.89 18.63 -10.49
C GLY A 135 -5.18 17.49 -9.76
N TYR A 136 -4.07 17.79 -9.09
CA TYR A 136 -3.33 16.83 -8.28
C TYR A 136 -4.18 16.27 -7.14
N PHE A 137 -4.83 17.12 -6.34
CA PHE A 137 -5.66 16.65 -5.22
C PHE A 137 -6.85 15.78 -5.68
N VAL A 138 -7.52 16.16 -6.77
CA VAL A 138 -8.65 15.39 -7.32
C VAL A 138 -8.18 14.02 -7.81
N CYS A 139 -7.09 13.97 -8.59
CA CYS A 139 -6.53 12.72 -9.09
C CYS A 139 -5.98 11.83 -7.97
N GLN A 140 -5.39 12.43 -6.93
CA GLN A 140 -4.93 11.68 -5.76
C GLN A 140 -6.09 11.07 -4.99
N ALA A 141 -7.17 11.81 -4.76
CA ALA A 141 -8.35 11.29 -4.09
C ALA A 141 -8.91 10.05 -4.81
N ALA A 142 -9.08 10.11 -6.13
CA ALA A 142 -9.53 8.96 -6.93
C ALA A 142 -8.58 7.75 -6.83
N THR A 143 -7.27 8.01 -6.93
CA THR A 143 -6.22 6.99 -6.81
C THR A 143 -6.21 6.30 -5.45
N THR A 144 -6.42 7.06 -4.38
CA THR A 144 -6.49 6.48 -3.03
C THR A 144 -7.70 5.56 -2.87
N MET A 145 -8.85 5.92 -3.42
CA MET A 145 -10.05 5.08 -3.39
C MET A 145 -9.83 3.75 -4.12
N MET A 146 -9.25 3.79 -5.32
CA MET A 146 -8.91 2.56 -6.06
C MET A 146 -7.94 1.67 -5.29
N ASN A 147 -6.89 2.24 -4.69
CA ASN A 147 -5.94 1.50 -3.87
C ASN A 147 -6.61 0.82 -2.66
N ILE A 148 -7.55 1.49 -2.01
CA ILE A 148 -8.28 0.91 -0.87
C ILE A 148 -9.14 -0.26 -1.35
N THR A 149 -9.88 -0.09 -2.45
CA THR A 149 -10.73 -1.15 -3.02
C THR A 149 -9.94 -2.41 -3.38
N VAL A 150 -8.79 -2.25 -4.04
CA VAL A 150 -7.92 -3.37 -4.41
C VAL A 150 -7.43 -4.12 -3.16
N LYS A 151 -7.02 -3.40 -2.12
CA LYS A 151 -6.59 -4.01 -0.84
C LYS A 151 -7.71 -4.75 -0.13
N THR A 152 -8.91 -4.18 -0.11
CA THR A 152 -10.09 -4.84 0.45
C THR A 152 -10.45 -6.11 -0.33
N LEU A 153 -10.29 -6.11 -1.65
CA LEU A 153 -10.51 -7.29 -2.47
C LEU A 153 -9.50 -8.40 -2.16
N PHE A 154 -8.22 -8.06 -1.98
CA PHE A 154 -7.19 -9.01 -1.55
C PHE A 154 -7.51 -9.64 -0.19
N ILE A 155 -7.97 -8.82 0.76
CA ILE A 155 -8.37 -9.31 2.08
C ILE A 155 -9.60 -10.22 1.98
N CYS A 156 -10.60 -9.84 1.19
CA CYS A 156 -11.78 -10.67 0.96
C CYS A 156 -11.39 -12.05 0.39
N PHE A 157 -10.46 -12.07 -0.57
CA PHE A 157 -9.90 -13.30 -1.12
C PHE A 157 -9.17 -14.15 -0.06
N ALA A 158 -8.38 -13.51 0.80
CA ALA A 158 -7.64 -14.18 1.87
C ALA A 158 -8.57 -14.87 2.88
N VAL A 159 -9.64 -14.19 3.31
CA VAL A 159 -10.51 -14.68 4.39
C VAL A 159 -11.51 -15.73 3.88
N HIS A 160 -12.16 -15.52 2.73
CA HIS A 160 -13.23 -16.41 2.26
C HIS A 160 -13.14 -16.68 0.75
N PRO A 161 -12.15 -17.47 0.29
CA PRO A 161 -11.94 -17.75 -1.13
C PRO A 161 -13.17 -18.43 -1.78
N ALA A 162 -13.85 -19.31 -1.05
CA ALA A 162 -15.03 -20.02 -1.54
C ALA A 162 -16.27 -19.12 -1.76
N ARG A 163 -16.36 -17.99 -1.05
CA ARG A 163 -17.43 -17.01 -1.32
C ARG A 163 -17.11 -16.18 -2.55
N LEU A 164 -15.85 -15.81 -2.73
CA LEU A 164 -15.41 -15.05 -3.89
C LEU A 164 -15.54 -15.85 -5.19
N SER A 165 -15.23 -17.15 -5.17
CA SER A 165 -15.39 -18.02 -6.35
C SER A 165 -16.84 -18.14 -6.81
N ARG A 166 -17.80 -18.08 -5.87
CA ARG A 166 -19.24 -18.10 -6.18
C ARG A 166 -19.74 -16.77 -6.73
N LEU A 167 -19.27 -15.63 -6.20
CA LEU A 167 -19.71 -14.32 -6.66
C LEU A 167 -19.05 -13.91 -7.98
N ASN A 168 -17.75 -14.12 -8.12
CA ASN A 168 -16.96 -13.69 -9.28
C ASN A 168 -15.89 -14.73 -9.64
N PRO A 169 -16.26 -15.80 -10.37
CA PRO A 169 -15.34 -16.90 -10.67
C PRO A 169 -14.13 -16.48 -11.51
N ILE A 170 -14.30 -15.48 -12.39
CA ILE A 170 -13.24 -14.95 -13.25
C ILE A 170 -12.11 -14.31 -12.42
N ILE A 171 -12.48 -13.50 -11.44
CA ILE A 171 -11.53 -12.80 -10.57
C ILE A 171 -10.77 -13.82 -9.72
N TYR A 172 -11.49 -14.81 -9.18
CA TYR A 172 -10.92 -15.89 -8.38
C TYR A 172 -9.87 -16.70 -9.17
N HIS A 173 -10.20 -17.16 -10.38
CA HIS A 173 -9.26 -17.93 -11.20
C HIS A 173 -7.99 -17.15 -11.54
N ARG A 174 -8.11 -15.84 -11.80
CA ARG A 174 -6.95 -14.99 -12.09
C ARG A 174 -6.04 -14.84 -10.87
N PHE A 175 -6.60 -14.61 -9.68
CA PHE A 175 -5.82 -14.53 -8.44
C PHE A 175 -5.15 -15.86 -8.09
N MET A 176 -5.85 -16.98 -8.26
CA MET A 176 -5.31 -18.31 -7.98
C MET A 176 -4.11 -18.63 -8.90
N ARG A 177 -4.20 -18.31 -10.18
CA ARG A 177 -3.08 -18.48 -11.12
C ARG A 177 -1.88 -17.61 -10.76
N LEU A 178 -2.11 -16.36 -10.33
CA LEU A 178 -1.04 -15.47 -9.89
C LEU A 178 -0.36 -15.96 -8.61
N SER A 179 -1.11 -16.49 -7.65
CA SER A 179 -0.52 -17.08 -6.44
C SER A 179 0.34 -18.32 -6.74
N GLU A 180 -0.10 -19.18 -7.65
CA GLU A 180 0.66 -20.37 -8.04
C GLU A 180 1.97 -20.00 -8.74
N LEU A 181 1.92 -19.11 -9.74
CA LEU A 181 3.11 -18.65 -10.46
C LEU A 181 4.17 -18.06 -9.52
N LYS A 182 3.76 -17.34 -8.48
CA LYS A 182 4.70 -16.73 -7.54
C LYS A 182 5.29 -17.73 -6.55
N SER A 183 4.49 -18.68 -6.07
CA SER A 183 4.99 -19.82 -5.27
C SER A 183 6.07 -20.62 -6.01
N PHE A 184 5.90 -20.83 -7.32
CA PHE A 184 6.94 -21.45 -8.16
C PHE A 184 8.17 -20.56 -8.35
N GLY A 185 8.00 -19.25 -8.48
CA GLY A 185 9.10 -18.30 -8.63
C GLY A 185 9.99 -18.18 -7.39
N GLU A 186 9.42 -18.29 -6.19
CA GLU A 186 10.18 -18.27 -4.93
C GLU A 186 10.90 -19.59 -4.64
N ARG A 187 10.35 -20.73 -5.06
CA ARG A 187 11.02 -22.05 -4.91
C ARG A 187 12.27 -22.21 -5.80
N HIS A 188 12.44 -21.34 -6.80
CA HIS A 188 13.57 -21.36 -7.75
C HIS A 188 14.60 -20.22 -7.54
N ARG A 189 14.48 -19.43 -6.46
CA ARG A 189 15.51 -18.49 -6.01
C ARG A 189 16.17 -18.97 -4.72
#